data_AF-A0A3B6I6P9-F1
#
_entry.id   AF-A0A3B6I6P9-F1
#
_cell.length_a   1.000
_cell.length_b   1.000
_cell.length_c   1.000
_cell.angle_alpha   90.00
_cell.angle_beta   90.00
_cell.angle_gamma   90.00
#
_symmetry.space_group_name_H-M   'P 1'
#
loop_
_entity.id
_entity.type
_entity.pdbx_description
1 polymer ?
#
loop_
_entity_poly.entity_id
_entity_poly.type
_entity_poly.pdbx_seq_one_letter_code
_entity_poly.pdbx_strand_id
1 'polypeptide(L)'
;MSATSILFSAIAIMLLSNTLAAKSSASGGVKPKVTNFILEACKNASMKNQIYDPNPITHEFCVSTLKLDNRSAEAKDIHSLVHVAIDILKGQVATANDNVKQMLHGTKNGTATMRALSFCMVDYNRMVSILNICDTMIKEYHGRKGRADDGLMSSELPSCVEKVDKPFIDCWLGLLAMEAKKLLDENFAVGMLVKLNFCLASTI
;
A
#
# COMPACT_ATOMS: atom_id res chain seq x y z
N MET A 1 -18.53 32.70 16.10
CA MET A 1 -18.40 31.39 15.41
C MET A 1 -17.09 31.43 14.64
N SER A 2 -16.04 30.84 15.19
CA SER A 2 -14.68 30.89 14.61
C SER A 2 -14.47 29.65 13.75
N ALA A 3 -14.29 29.86 12.44
CA ALA A 3 -13.96 28.80 11.50
C ALA A 3 -12.52 28.35 11.74
N THR A 4 -12.36 27.17 12.34
CA THR A 4 -11.07 26.52 12.50
C THR A 4 -10.75 25.81 11.19
N SER A 5 -10.02 26.50 10.30
CA SER A 5 -9.40 25.88 9.13
C SER A 5 -8.35 24.87 9.61
N ILE A 6 -8.65 23.58 9.52
CA ILE A 6 -7.68 22.51 9.72
C ILE A 6 -6.75 22.54 8.50
N LEU A 7 -5.58 23.16 8.68
CA LEU A 7 -4.47 23.08 7.74
C LEU A 7 -4.06 21.61 7.63
N PHE A 8 -4.28 21.00 6.47
CA PHE A 8 -3.73 19.69 6.13
C PHE A 8 -2.21 19.80 6.18
N SER A 9 -1.66 19.33 7.31
CA SER A 9 -0.23 19.26 7.54
C SER A 9 0.39 18.40 6.45
N ALA A 10 1.38 18.96 5.75
CA ALA A 10 2.23 18.24 4.83
C ALA A 10 2.65 16.91 5.46
N ILE A 11 2.21 15.80 4.88
CA ILE A 11 2.73 14.47 5.23
C ILE A 11 4.20 14.53 4.84
N ALA A 12 5.04 14.82 5.83
CA ALA A 12 6.47 14.72 5.71
C ALA A 12 6.75 13.31 5.20
N ILE A 13 7.44 13.25 4.05
CA ILE A 13 8.01 12.04 3.49
C ILE A 13 8.83 11.40 4.63
N MET A 14 8.23 10.46 5.35
CA MET A 14 8.94 9.65 6.33
C MET A 14 9.85 8.73 5.53
N LEU A 15 11.08 9.24 5.36
CA LEU A 15 12.30 8.60 4.92
C LEU A 15 12.22 7.06 4.91
N LEU A 16 11.88 6.49 3.75
CA LEU A 16 12.15 5.09 3.42
C LEU A 16 13.66 4.95 3.15
N SER A 17 14.45 4.95 4.21
CA SER A 17 15.88 4.66 4.18
C SER A 17 16.17 3.43 5.03
N ASN A 18 15.67 2.25 4.61
CA ASN A 18 16.16 0.97 5.13
C ASN A 18 16.55 0.06 3.96
N THR A 19 17.85 0.11 3.67
CA THR A 19 18.73 -0.92 3.09
C THR A 19 18.07 -2.18 2.49
N LEU A 20 17.86 -2.18 1.18
CA LEU A 20 17.94 -3.41 0.38
C LEU A 20 19.42 -3.64 0.02
N ALA A 21 20.15 -4.33 0.89
CA ALA A 21 21.48 -4.82 0.58
C ALA A 21 21.36 -6.13 -0.23
N ALA A 22 21.32 -6.01 -1.55
CA ALA A 22 21.76 -7.06 -2.47
C ALA A 22 22.36 -6.42 -3.72
N LYS A 23 23.65 -6.71 -3.92
CA LYS A 23 24.60 -6.13 -4.90
C LYS A 23 24.01 -5.86 -6.30
N SER A 24 24.11 -4.61 -6.75
CA SER A 24 24.68 -4.29 -8.07
C SER A 24 25.17 -2.83 -8.15
N SER A 25 26.46 -2.71 -8.49
CA SER A 25 27.20 -1.56 -9.04
C SER A 25 26.48 -0.21 -9.26
N ALA A 26 27.06 0.82 -8.62
CA ALA A 26 27.15 2.22 -9.04
C ALA A 26 25.98 2.84 -9.82
N SER A 27 25.20 3.71 -9.17
CA SER A 27 24.61 4.87 -9.84
C SER A 27 24.28 5.93 -8.81
N GLY A 28 24.67 7.18 -9.08
CA GLY A 28 24.35 8.33 -8.25
C GLY A 28 22.84 8.47 -8.02
N GLY A 29 22.47 9.19 -6.96
CA GLY A 29 21.09 9.44 -6.55
C GLY A 29 20.26 10.22 -7.57
N VAL A 30 20.01 9.62 -8.73
CA VAL A 30 19.07 10.11 -9.73
C VAL A 30 17.69 9.70 -9.25
N LYS A 31 16.92 10.68 -8.77
CA LYS A 31 15.50 10.46 -8.45
C LYS A 31 14.82 9.86 -9.70
N PRO A 32 13.98 8.83 -9.55
CA PRO A 32 13.34 8.18 -10.69
C PRO A 32 12.63 9.19 -11.59
N LYS A 33 12.75 9.05 -12.91
CA LYS A 33 12.13 9.97 -13.88
C LYS A 33 10.61 9.74 -13.90
N VAL A 34 9.83 10.79 -13.68
CA VAL A 34 8.37 10.74 -13.84
C VAL A 34 8.07 10.77 -15.34
N THR A 35 7.33 9.79 -15.85
CA THR A 35 6.94 9.68 -17.26
C THR A 35 5.50 10.18 -17.46
N ASN A 36 5.15 10.57 -18.69
CA ASN A 36 3.76 10.91 -19.03
C ASN A 36 2.80 9.76 -18.74
N PHE A 37 3.27 8.52 -18.85
CA PHE A 37 2.49 7.33 -18.52
C PHE A 37 2.14 7.27 -17.03
N ILE A 38 3.10 7.50 -16.13
CA ILE A 38 2.84 7.61 -14.69
C ILE A 38 1.83 8.73 -14.40
N LEU A 39 2.00 9.90 -15.04
CA LEU A 39 1.12 11.04 -14.82
C LEU A 39 -0.34 10.73 -15.21
N GLU A 40 -0.56 10.08 -16.35
CA GLU A 40 -1.91 9.73 -16.81
C GLU A 40 -2.51 8.58 -15.99
N ALA A 41 -1.72 7.56 -15.64
CA ALA A 41 -2.17 6.48 -14.76
C ALA A 41 -2.61 7.02 -13.39
N CYS A 42 -1.83 7.92 -12.79
CA CYS A 42 -2.18 8.55 -11.52
C CYS A 42 -3.38 9.48 -11.62
N LYS A 43 -3.58 10.15 -12.76
CA LYS A 43 -4.76 10.97 -13.00
C LYS A 43 -6.00 10.09 -13.02
N ASN A 44 -5.97 9.00 -13.78
CA ASN A 44 -7.06 8.04 -13.84
C ASN A 44 -7.33 7.40 -12.47
N ALA A 45 -6.29 7.00 -11.74
CA ALA A 45 -6.43 6.45 -10.39
C ALA A 45 -7.05 7.45 -9.41
N SER A 46 -6.65 8.73 -9.47
CA SER A 46 -7.22 9.78 -8.59
C SER A 46 -8.69 10.10 -8.88
N MET A 47 -9.19 9.73 -10.06
CA MET A 47 -10.62 9.82 -10.41
C MET A 47 -11.41 8.59 -9.93
N LYS A 48 -10.73 7.51 -9.52
CA LYS A 48 -11.37 6.33 -8.92
C LYS A 48 -11.55 6.59 -7.43
N ASN A 49 -12.78 6.49 -6.97
CA ASN A 49 -13.11 6.52 -5.55
C ASN A 49 -13.65 5.17 -5.12
N GLN A 50 -13.23 4.71 -3.94
CA GLN A 50 -14.08 3.81 -3.16
C GLN A 50 -15.31 4.64 -2.75
N ILE A 51 -16.52 4.09 -2.95
CA ILE A 51 -17.77 4.79 -2.65
C ILE A 51 -17.76 5.14 -1.15
N TYR A 52 -17.89 6.44 -0.82
CA TYR A 52 -17.82 7.02 0.53
C TYR A 52 -16.45 7.12 1.19
N ASP A 53 -15.40 7.40 0.43
CA ASP A 53 -14.08 7.63 1.01
C ASP A 53 -13.81 9.12 1.36
N PRO A 54 -13.61 9.48 2.64
CA PRO A 54 -13.37 10.86 3.05
C PRO A 54 -11.98 11.39 2.68
N ASN A 55 -11.04 10.53 2.28
CA ASN A 55 -9.63 10.87 2.01
C ASN A 55 -9.18 10.36 0.62
N PRO A 56 -9.75 10.87 -0.50
CA PRO A 56 -9.44 10.42 -1.87
C PRO A 56 -7.93 10.36 -2.17
N ILE A 57 -7.50 9.39 -2.97
CA ILE A 57 -6.11 9.34 -3.45
C ILE A 57 -5.88 10.55 -4.35
N THR A 58 -4.86 11.34 -4.01
CA THR A 58 -4.48 12.48 -4.83
C THR A 58 -3.54 12.05 -5.96
N HIS A 59 -3.58 12.80 -7.06
CA HIS A 59 -2.61 12.66 -8.15
C HIS A 59 -1.17 12.73 -7.64
N GLU A 60 -0.89 13.70 -6.76
CA GLU A 60 0.43 13.92 -6.16
C GLU A 60 0.89 12.73 -5.30
N PHE A 61 0.01 12.17 -4.47
CA PHE A 61 0.33 11.00 -3.65
C PHE A 61 0.67 9.79 -4.52
N CYS A 62 -0.12 9.55 -5.57
CA CYS A 62 0.16 8.46 -6.51
C CYS A 62 1.53 8.64 -7.21
N VAL A 63 1.79 9.83 -7.76
CA VAL A 63 3.04 10.10 -8.50
C VAL A 63 4.25 9.99 -7.57
N SER A 64 4.18 10.60 -6.39
CA SER A 64 5.28 10.56 -5.41
C SER A 64 5.56 9.14 -4.92
N THR A 65 4.51 8.33 -4.71
CA THR A 65 4.63 6.93 -4.31
C THR A 65 5.29 6.09 -5.41
N LEU A 66 4.80 6.15 -6.65
CA LEU A 66 5.38 5.36 -7.74
C LEU A 66 6.83 5.76 -8.02
N LYS A 67 7.19 7.02 -7.77
CA LYS A 67 8.57 7.53 -7.88
C LYS A 67 9.50 7.01 -6.77
N LEU A 68 9.03 6.20 -5.83
CA LEU A 68 9.91 5.53 -4.86
C LEU A 68 10.69 4.37 -5.51
N ASP A 69 10.19 3.82 -6.62
CA ASP A 69 10.78 2.67 -7.32
C ASP A 69 11.08 3.03 -8.79
N ASN A 70 12.32 2.79 -9.22
CA ASN A 70 12.77 3.05 -10.59
C ASN A 70 12.02 2.23 -11.64
N ARG A 71 11.51 1.04 -11.27
CA ARG A 71 10.72 0.19 -12.18
C ARG A 71 9.47 0.89 -12.70
N SER A 72 8.93 1.88 -11.97
CA SER A 72 7.82 2.70 -12.43
C SER A 72 8.14 3.49 -13.71
N ALA A 73 9.39 3.95 -13.87
CA ALA A 73 9.80 4.70 -15.06
C ALA A 73 9.95 3.80 -16.31
N GLU A 74 10.15 2.50 -16.10
CA GLU A 74 10.31 1.48 -17.13
C GLU A 74 8.99 0.78 -17.50
N ALA A 75 7.94 1.02 -16.72
CA ALA A 75 6.62 0.43 -16.92
C ALA A 75 6.06 0.79 -18.30
N LYS A 76 5.66 -0.24 -19.05
CA LYS A 76 5.09 -0.11 -20.40
C LYS A 76 3.57 -0.18 -20.41
N ASP A 77 2.97 -0.64 -19.32
CA ASP A 77 1.54 -0.84 -19.15
C ASP A 77 1.14 -0.65 -17.68
N ILE A 78 -0.19 -0.63 -17.47
CA ILE A 78 -0.77 -0.37 -16.14
C ILE A 78 -0.50 -1.54 -15.19
N HIS A 79 -0.42 -2.78 -15.69
CA HIS A 79 -0.10 -3.96 -14.90
C HIS A 79 1.28 -3.82 -14.26
N SER A 80 2.27 -3.36 -15.02
CA SER A 80 3.62 -3.11 -14.50
C SER A 80 3.61 -2.06 -13.37
N LEU A 81 2.81 -0.99 -13.48
CA LEU A 81 2.68 0.02 -12.42
C LEU A 81 1.99 -0.53 -11.17
N VAL A 82 0.92 -1.31 -11.34
CA VAL A 82 0.21 -1.93 -10.20
C VAL A 82 1.12 -2.94 -9.49
N HIS A 83 1.91 -3.72 -10.23
CA HIS A 83 2.89 -4.65 -9.65
C HIS A 83 3.93 -3.90 -8.80
N VAL A 84 4.45 -2.78 -9.29
CA VAL A 84 5.36 -1.92 -8.51
C VAL A 84 4.66 -1.35 -7.26
N ALA A 85 3.41 -0.89 -7.38
CA ALA A 85 2.64 -0.38 -6.25
C ALA A 85 2.36 -1.47 -5.19
N ILE A 86 2.16 -2.73 -5.60
CA ILE A 86 1.97 -3.87 -4.71
C ILE A 86 3.27 -4.14 -3.94
N ASP A 87 4.43 -4.11 -4.61
CA ASP A 87 5.72 -4.29 -3.95
C ASP A 87 6.02 -3.19 -2.93
N ILE A 88 5.71 -1.93 -3.26
CA ILE A 88 5.81 -0.80 -2.32
C ILE A 88 4.93 -1.05 -1.09
N LEU A 89 3.67 -1.48 -1.29
CA LEU A 89 2.75 -1.80 -0.21
C LEU A 89 3.26 -2.97 0.65
N LYS A 90 3.77 -4.05 0.04
CA LYS A 90 4.38 -5.18 0.78
C LYS A 90 5.53 -4.70 1.67
N GLY A 91 6.40 -3.82 1.15
CA GLY A 91 7.49 -3.23 1.92
C GLY A 91 7.01 -2.40 3.12
N GLN A 92 5.97 -1.59 2.92
CA GLN A 92 5.37 -0.80 4.00
C GLN A 92 4.71 -1.69 5.07
N VAL A 93 3.98 -2.72 4.66
CA VAL A 93 3.35 -3.70 5.58
C VAL A 93 4.42 -4.44 6.38
N ALA A 94 5.52 -4.87 5.75
CA ALA A 94 6.62 -5.52 6.45
C ALA A 94 7.24 -4.60 7.51
N THR A 95 7.49 -3.34 7.16
CA THR A 95 8.04 -2.33 8.08
C THR A 95 7.12 -2.10 9.28
N ALA A 96 5.81 -1.90 9.04
CA ALA A 96 4.83 -1.70 10.11
C ALA A 96 4.71 -2.94 11.01
N ASN A 97 4.77 -4.14 10.44
CA ASN A 97 4.76 -5.40 11.18
C ASN A 97 6.00 -5.56 12.07
N ASP A 98 7.18 -5.17 11.59
CA ASP A 98 8.41 -5.24 12.39
C ASP A 98 8.38 -4.25 13.56
N ASN A 99 7.79 -3.08 13.38
CA ASN A 99 7.57 -2.13 14.48
C ASN A 99 6.55 -2.66 15.51
N VAL A 100 5.48 -3.33 15.06
CA VAL A 100 4.55 -4.03 15.95
C VAL A 100 5.25 -5.12 16.74
N LYS A 101 6.08 -5.96 16.09
CA LYS A 101 6.88 -7.00 16.77
C LYS A 101 7.82 -6.39 17.81
N GLN A 102 8.51 -5.30 17.45
CA GLN A 102 9.40 -4.60 18.37
C GLN A 102 8.65 -4.12 19.63
N MET A 103 7.46 -3.54 19.46
CA MET A 103 6.63 -3.11 20.60
C MET A 103 6.12 -4.31 21.41
N LEU A 104 5.73 -5.40 20.74
CA LEU A 104 5.26 -6.62 21.38
C LEU A 104 6.34 -7.24 22.28
N HIS A 105 7.60 -7.27 21.85
CA HIS A 105 8.73 -7.76 22.66
C HIS A 105 8.90 -7.02 23.99
N GLY A 106 8.59 -5.72 24.03
CA GLY A 106 8.67 -4.91 25.25
C GLY A 106 7.41 -4.95 26.11
N THR A 107 6.35 -5.64 25.68
CA THR A 107 5.03 -5.58 26.33
C THR A 107 4.87 -6.68 27.38
N LYS A 108 4.29 -6.33 28.54
CA LYS A 108 4.00 -7.29 29.61
C LYS A 108 2.97 -8.34 29.16
N ASN A 109 3.25 -9.60 29.48
CA ASN A 109 2.36 -10.73 29.21
C ASN A 109 0.98 -10.58 29.84
N GLY A 110 -0.06 -11.05 29.13
CA GLY A 110 -1.45 -11.10 29.62
C GLY A 110 -2.22 -9.78 29.57
N THR A 111 -1.59 -8.70 29.07
CA THR A 111 -2.21 -7.38 28.94
C THR A 111 -3.10 -7.27 27.70
N ALA A 112 -4.05 -6.33 27.70
CA ALA A 112 -4.84 -6.00 26.51
C ALA A 112 -3.95 -5.52 25.35
N THR A 113 -2.92 -4.73 25.65
CA THR A 113 -1.89 -4.28 24.70
C THR A 113 -1.20 -5.44 24.01
N MET A 114 -0.73 -6.46 24.76
CA MET A 114 -0.10 -7.64 24.16
C MET A 114 -1.05 -8.34 23.19
N ARG A 115 -2.33 -8.49 23.56
CA ARG A 115 -3.34 -9.11 22.69
C ARG A 115 -3.55 -8.29 21.41
N ALA A 116 -3.73 -6.97 21.51
CA ALA A 116 -3.92 -6.10 20.36
C ALA A 116 -2.73 -6.14 19.38
N LEU A 117 -1.50 -6.04 19.90
CA LEU A 117 -0.28 -6.14 19.08
C LEU A 117 -0.12 -7.53 18.45
N SER A 118 -0.48 -8.60 19.17
CA SER A 118 -0.43 -9.97 18.63
C SER A 118 -1.43 -10.17 17.49
N PHE A 119 -2.64 -9.63 17.59
CA PHE A 119 -3.61 -9.66 16.50
C PHE A 119 -3.13 -8.83 15.30
N CYS A 120 -2.63 -7.62 15.52
CA CYS A 120 -2.12 -6.80 14.43
C CYS A 120 -0.96 -7.48 13.68
N MET A 121 -0.07 -8.20 14.37
CA MET A 121 0.97 -9.01 13.72
C MET A 121 0.38 -10.11 12.82
N VAL A 122 -0.68 -10.80 13.28
CA VAL A 122 -1.40 -11.79 12.46
C VAL A 122 -2.05 -11.14 11.25
N ASP A 123 -2.67 -9.98 11.43
CA ASP A 123 -3.34 -9.25 10.36
C ASP A 123 -2.34 -8.77 9.29
N TYR A 124 -1.19 -8.22 9.68
CA TYR A 124 -0.15 -7.85 8.71
C TYR A 124 0.40 -9.06 7.95
N ASN A 125 0.61 -10.21 8.61
CA ASN A 125 1.01 -11.43 7.91
C ASN A 125 -0.06 -11.90 6.92
N ARG A 126 -1.34 -11.73 7.26
CA ARG A 126 -2.46 -12.00 6.36
C ARG A 126 -2.48 -11.05 5.17
N MET A 127 -2.21 -9.75 5.37
CA MET A 127 -2.07 -8.78 4.28
C MET A 127 -0.99 -9.21 3.29
N VAL A 128 0.21 -9.57 3.78
CA VAL A 128 1.31 -10.06 2.93
C VAL A 128 0.89 -11.29 2.13
N SER A 129 0.19 -12.23 2.76
CA SER A 129 -0.30 -13.44 2.09
C SER A 129 -1.28 -13.12 0.96
N ILE A 130 -2.22 -12.19 1.18
CA ILE A 130 -3.16 -11.73 0.15
C ILE A 130 -2.41 -11.00 -0.98
N LEU A 131 -1.48 -10.11 -0.64
CA LEU A 131 -0.68 -9.37 -1.62
C LEU A 131 0.19 -10.29 -2.48
N ASN A 132 0.67 -11.42 -1.96
CA ASN A 132 1.37 -12.43 -2.76
C ASN A 132 0.44 -13.12 -3.78
N ILE A 133 -0.83 -13.33 -3.43
CA ILE A 133 -1.85 -13.83 -4.36
C ILE A 133 -2.10 -12.78 -5.45
N CYS A 134 -2.34 -11.52 -5.09
CA CYS A 134 -2.59 -10.45 -6.07
C CYS A 134 -1.39 -10.21 -7.00
N ASP A 135 -0.17 -10.33 -6.48
CA ASP A 135 1.07 -10.25 -7.26
C ASP A 135 1.21 -11.42 -8.26
N THR A 136 0.79 -12.62 -7.88
CA THR A 136 0.74 -13.76 -8.82
C THR A 136 -0.30 -13.50 -9.91
N MET A 137 -1.50 -13.06 -9.52
CA MET A 137 -2.59 -12.73 -10.44
C MET A 137 -2.18 -11.68 -11.48
N ILE A 138 -1.42 -10.65 -11.09
CA ILE A 138 -1.01 -9.61 -12.03
C ILE A 138 0.10 -10.07 -12.98
N LYS A 139 1.02 -10.91 -12.52
CA LYS A 139 2.09 -11.47 -13.36
C LYS A 139 1.56 -12.43 -14.42
N GLU A 140 0.51 -13.17 -14.07
CA GLU A 140 -0.14 -14.15 -14.94
C GLU A 140 -1.27 -13.54 -15.77
N TYR A 141 -1.54 -12.24 -15.62
CA TYR A 141 -2.64 -11.59 -16.32
C TYR A 141 -2.39 -11.57 -17.83
N HIS A 142 -3.24 -12.29 -18.57
CA HIS A 142 -3.26 -12.30 -20.04
C HIS A 142 -4.66 -12.01 -20.62
N GLY A 143 -5.59 -11.57 -19.76
CA GLY A 143 -6.98 -11.25 -20.06
C GLY A 143 -7.83 -12.48 -20.42
N ARG A 144 -9.08 -12.51 -19.94
CA ARG A 144 -10.01 -13.60 -20.28
C ARG A 144 -10.47 -13.53 -21.74
N LYS A 145 -10.42 -14.67 -22.47
CA LYS A 145 -10.96 -14.81 -23.84
C LYS A 145 -12.30 -15.59 -23.91
N GLY A 146 -12.87 -16.01 -22.78
CA GLY A 146 -14.19 -16.66 -22.68
C GLY A 146 -14.28 -18.13 -22.20
N ARG A 147 -13.19 -18.85 -21.91
CA ARG A 147 -13.18 -20.22 -21.36
C ARG A 147 -12.97 -20.26 -19.84
N ALA A 148 -13.15 -21.45 -19.24
CA ALA A 148 -12.90 -21.71 -17.82
C ALA A 148 -11.40 -21.72 -17.47
N ASP A 149 -10.56 -22.05 -18.45
CA ASP A 149 -9.09 -22.11 -18.34
C ASP A 149 -8.41 -20.82 -18.87
N ASP A 150 -9.21 -19.80 -19.22
CA ASP A 150 -8.69 -18.53 -19.71
C ASP A 150 -8.20 -17.64 -18.55
N GLY A 151 -7.35 -16.68 -18.88
CA GLY A 151 -6.82 -15.70 -17.93
C GLY A 151 -7.88 -14.92 -17.16
N LEU A 152 -7.42 -14.26 -16.10
CA LEU A 152 -8.22 -13.49 -15.16
C LEU A 152 -9.08 -12.40 -15.84
N MET A 153 -10.25 -12.13 -15.26
CA MET A 153 -11.04 -10.93 -15.60
C MET A 153 -10.36 -9.68 -15.02
N SER A 154 -10.45 -8.55 -15.72
CA SER A 154 -9.85 -7.28 -15.24
C SER A 154 -10.36 -6.85 -13.87
N SER A 155 -11.61 -7.19 -13.52
CA SER A 155 -12.20 -6.91 -12.22
C SER A 155 -11.64 -7.76 -11.07
N GLU A 156 -10.98 -8.88 -11.34
CA GLU A 156 -10.49 -9.77 -10.28
C GLU A 156 -9.29 -9.19 -9.54
N LEU A 157 -8.46 -8.38 -10.20
CA LEU A 157 -7.32 -7.75 -9.56
C LEU A 157 -7.71 -6.67 -8.52
N PRO A 158 -8.57 -5.67 -8.83
CA PRO A 158 -9.01 -4.73 -7.81
C PRO A 158 -9.76 -5.44 -6.66
N SER A 159 -10.55 -6.48 -6.95
CA SER A 159 -11.18 -7.31 -5.90
C SER A 159 -10.17 -8.11 -5.07
N CYS A 160 -9.02 -8.47 -5.61
CA CYS A 160 -7.95 -9.09 -4.82
C CYS A 160 -7.36 -8.07 -3.83
N VAL A 161 -7.05 -6.86 -4.32
CA VAL A 161 -6.49 -5.79 -3.47
C VAL A 161 -7.50 -5.37 -2.39
N GLU A 162 -8.79 -5.30 -2.69
CA GLU A 162 -9.85 -5.00 -1.71
C GLU A 162 -9.86 -5.98 -0.53
N LYS A 163 -9.47 -7.26 -0.73
CA LYS A 163 -9.39 -8.24 0.38
C LYS A 163 -8.32 -7.86 1.42
N VAL A 164 -7.38 -7.00 1.08
CA VAL A 164 -6.35 -6.48 1.99
C VAL A 164 -6.94 -5.50 3.01
N ASP A 165 -8.08 -4.86 2.71
CA ASP A 165 -8.72 -3.87 3.59
C ASP A 165 -9.14 -4.47 4.94
N LYS A 166 -9.71 -5.68 4.95
CA LYS A 166 -10.20 -6.29 6.19
C LYS A 166 -9.11 -6.46 7.26
N PRO A 167 -8.00 -7.18 7.02
CA PRO A 167 -6.95 -7.29 8.03
C PRO A 167 -6.33 -5.92 8.39
N PHE A 168 -6.21 -4.99 7.44
CA PHE A 168 -5.78 -3.62 7.74
C PHE A 168 -6.72 -2.94 8.76
N ILE A 169 -8.04 -2.98 8.55
CA ILE A 169 -9.04 -2.39 9.44
C ILE A 169 -9.02 -3.08 10.81
N ASP A 170 -8.89 -4.41 10.85
CA ASP A 170 -8.86 -5.18 12.09
C ASP A 170 -7.65 -4.76 12.97
N CYS A 171 -6.45 -4.61 12.38
CA CYS A 171 -5.30 -4.06 13.09
C CYS A 171 -5.52 -2.60 13.51
N TRP A 172 -6.04 -1.74 12.61
CA TRP A 172 -6.29 -0.32 12.89
C TRP A 172 -7.15 -0.11 14.13
N LEU A 173 -8.26 -0.85 14.24
CA LEU A 173 -9.17 -0.80 15.38
C LEU A 173 -8.46 -1.23 16.68
N GLY A 174 -7.60 -2.25 16.61
CA GLY A 174 -6.77 -2.69 17.74
C GLY A 174 -5.79 -1.62 18.21
N LEU A 175 -5.09 -0.97 17.28
CA LEU A 175 -4.13 0.11 17.58
C LEU A 175 -4.82 1.37 18.11
N LEU A 176 -6.03 1.66 17.62
CA LEU A 176 -6.84 2.79 18.07
C LEU A 176 -7.28 2.59 19.52
N ALA A 177 -7.76 1.39 19.86
CA ALA A 177 -8.21 1.06 21.21
C ALA A 177 -7.11 1.15 22.28
N MET A 178 -5.83 1.06 21.89
CA MET A 178 -4.68 1.19 22.79
C MET A 178 -3.94 2.52 22.65
N GLU A 179 -4.46 3.46 21.86
CA GLU A 179 -3.88 4.81 21.65
C GLU A 179 -2.41 4.80 21.19
N ALA A 180 -2.02 3.80 20.38
CA ALA A 180 -0.64 3.62 19.92
C ALA A 180 -0.28 4.60 18.77
N LYS A 181 -0.19 5.90 19.06
CA LYS A 181 -0.04 6.97 18.05
C LYS A 181 0.98 6.68 16.95
N LYS A 182 2.20 6.28 17.31
CA LYS A 182 3.25 5.98 16.32
C LYS A 182 2.84 4.84 15.36
N LEU A 183 2.30 3.75 15.89
CA LEU A 183 1.84 2.62 15.07
C LEU A 183 0.59 2.97 14.27
N LEU A 184 -0.26 3.87 14.78
CA LEU A 184 -1.41 4.40 14.04
C LEU A 184 -0.98 5.21 12.81
N ASP A 185 0.03 6.07 12.93
CA ASP A 185 0.56 6.85 11.80
C ASP A 185 1.15 5.91 10.72
N GLU A 186 1.87 4.88 11.14
CA GLU A 186 2.42 3.85 10.24
C GLU A 186 1.32 3.04 9.55
N ASN A 187 0.29 2.64 10.30
CA ASN A 187 -0.87 1.95 9.77
C ASN A 187 -1.69 2.84 8.82
N PHE A 188 -1.78 4.14 9.07
CA PHE A 188 -2.40 5.09 8.13
C PHE A 188 -1.67 5.12 6.79
N ALA A 189 -0.33 5.13 6.81
CA ALA A 189 0.46 5.05 5.59
C ALA A 189 0.20 3.73 4.82
N VAL A 190 0.05 2.61 5.53
CA VAL A 190 -0.37 1.33 4.94
C VAL A 190 -1.75 1.48 4.27
N GLY A 191 -2.73 2.05 4.96
CA GLY A 191 -4.08 2.25 4.42
C GLY A 191 -4.11 3.09 3.14
N MET A 192 -3.32 4.18 3.09
CA MET A 192 -3.19 5.00 1.87
C MET A 192 -2.61 4.20 0.69
N LEU A 193 -1.68 3.29 0.95
CA LEU A 193 -1.10 2.42 -0.08
C LEU A 193 -2.07 1.31 -0.52
N VAL A 194 -2.85 0.72 0.39
CA VAL A 194 -3.89 -0.25 0.03
C VAL A 194 -4.88 0.39 -0.94
N LYS A 195 -5.33 1.60 -0.61
CA LYS A 195 -6.24 2.36 -1.44
C LYS A 195 -5.64 2.75 -2.79
N LEU A 196 -4.38 3.22 -2.83
CA LEU A 196 -3.70 3.51 -4.09
C LEU A 196 -3.65 2.29 -5.01
N ASN A 197 -3.33 1.12 -4.46
CA ASN A 197 -3.30 -0.14 -5.21
C ASN A 197 -4.69 -0.49 -5.77
N PHE A 198 -5.74 -0.33 -4.98
CA PHE A 198 -7.12 -0.54 -5.44
C PHE A 198 -7.48 0.42 -6.59
N CYS A 199 -7.19 1.72 -6.43
CA CYS A 199 -7.47 2.73 -7.43
C CYS A 199 -6.71 2.47 -8.75
N LEU A 200 -5.43 2.11 -8.68
CA LEU A 200 -4.64 1.76 -9.87
C LEU A 200 -5.15 0.48 -10.54
N ALA A 201 -5.41 -0.59 -9.77
CA ALA A 201 -5.95 -1.84 -10.31
C ALA A 201 -7.33 -1.65 -10.97
N SER A 202 -8.11 -0.68 -10.51
CA SER A 202 -9.41 -0.31 -11.08
C SER A 202 -9.33 0.48 -12.40
N THR A 203 -8.13 0.68 -12.94
CA THR A 203 -7.88 1.32 -14.24
C THR A 203 -7.40 0.37 -15.33
N ILE A 204 -7.28 -0.93 -15.01
CA ILE A 204 -7.06 -2.02 -15.97
C ILE A 204 -8.32 -2.29 -16.78
#